data_AF-A0A6G0HZJ9-F1
#
_entry.id   AF-A0A6G0HZJ9-F1
#
_cell.length_a   1.000
_cell.length_b   1.000
_cell.length_c   1.000
_cell.angle_alpha   90.00
_cell.angle_beta   90.00
_cell.angle_gamma   90.00
#
_symmetry.space_group_name_H-M   'P 1'
#
loop_
_entity.id
_entity.type
_entity.pdbx_description
1 polymer ?
#
loop_
_entity_poly.entity_id
_entity_poly.type
_entity_poly.pdbx_seq_one_letter_code
_entity_poly.pdbx_strand_id
1 'polypeptide(L)'
;MSGSKCVRLTGALVKQVLDSVDSVLFDCDGVIWRGDQAVPGAAQVINLLKEKGKKVFFVTNNSSKTRKMYVDKMTTLGFNVKEEEVFGTAYCSAMYLKTVCKLQGKVYLIGSNAMQQELEAVGIQPTGVGPDHISGKQADWANVPLDPEVKACGGGFR
;
A
#
# COMPACT_ATOMS: atom_id res chain seq x y z
N MET A 1 -7.95 31.19 -12.24
CA MET A 1 -7.26 30.03 -11.62
C MET A 1 -7.09 30.31 -10.14
N SER A 2 -7.94 29.73 -9.28
CA SER A 2 -7.77 29.85 -7.82
C SER A 2 -6.67 28.89 -7.41
N GLY A 3 -5.45 29.40 -7.19
CA GLY A 3 -4.35 28.59 -6.66
C GLY A 3 -4.66 28.16 -5.23
N SER A 4 -4.43 26.88 -4.92
CA SER A 4 -4.53 26.36 -3.55
C SER A 4 -3.62 27.16 -2.63
N LYS A 5 -4.20 27.95 -1.72
CA LYS A 5 -3.43 28.69 -0.72
C LYS A 5 -2.99 27.72 0.38
N CYS A 6 -1.70 27.69 0.70
CA CYS A 6 -1.17 26.94 1.83
C CYS A 6 -1.47 27.72 3.12
N VAL A 7 -2.59 27.39 3.78
CA VAL A 7 -3.04 28.03 5.02
C VAL A 7 -3.06 27.00 6.13
N ARG A 8 -2.58 27.39 7.32
CA ARG A 8 -2.64 26.53 8.51
C ARG A 8 -4.11 26.31 8.92
N LEU A 9 -4.53 25.06 8.98
CA LEU A 9 -5.87 24.71 9.50
C LEU A 9 -5.89 24.86 11.03
N THR A 10 -6.63 25.84 11.53
CA THR A 10 -6.82 26.07 12.98
C THR A 10 -8.27 26.48 13.29
N GLY A 11 -8.70 26.27 14.54
CA GLY A 11 -9.99 26.75 15.05
C GLY A 11 -11.19 26.35 14.18
N ALA A 12 -12.02 27.33 13.83
CA ALA A 12 -13.24 27.13 13.03
C ALA A 12 -12.97 26.50 11.65
N LEU A 13 -11.80 26.75 11.06
CA LEU A 13 -11.46 26.23 9.73
C LEU A 13 -11.29 24.71 9.75
N VAL A 14 -10.75 24.14 10.83
CA VAL A 14 -10.67 22.67 11.00
C VAL A 14 -12.07 22.06 10.97
N LYS A 15 -13.00 22.63 11.74
CA LYS A 15 -14.38 22.16 11.79
C LYS A 15 -15.03 22.25 10.40
N GLN A 16 -14.89 23.39 9.72
CA GLN A 16 -15.47 23.59 8.39
C GLN A 16 -14.96 22.54 7.39
N VAL A 17 -13.66 22.25 7.38
CA VAL A 17 -13.06 21.25 6.48
C VAL A 17 -13.53 19.83 6.83
N LEU A 18 -13.57 19.49 8.12
CA LEU A 18 -14.03 18.17 8.54
C LEU A 18 -15.53 17.97 8.27
N ASP A 19 -16.35 19.01 8.43
CA ASP A 19 -17.78 18.94 8.16
C ASP A 19 -18.07 18.84 6.64
N SER A 20 -17.18 19.37 5.79
CA SER A 20 -17.35 19.35 4.33
C SER A 20 -16.96 18.04 3.64
N VAL A 21 -16.45 17.04 4.37
CA VAL A 21 -15.97 15.77 3.80
C VAL A 21 -16.52 14.56 4.55
N ASP A 22 -16.82 13.48 3.83
CA ASP A 22 -17.28 12.23 4.45
C ASP A 22 -16.13 11.28 4.79
N SER A 23 -15.01 11.40 4.06
CA SER A 23 -13.88 10.48 4.13
C SER A 23 -12.57 11.22 4.32
N VAL A 24 -11.65 10.61 5.07
CA VAL A 24 -10.28 11.11 5.27
C VAL A 24 -9.30 10.00 4.93
N LEU A 25 -8.35 10.31 4.05
CA LEU A 25 -7.28 9.41 3.66
C LEU A 25 -6.00 9.86 4.37
N PHE A 26 -5.37 8.94 5.09
CA PHE A 26 -4.09 9.17 5.75
C PHE A 26 -2.98 8.45 5.00
N ASP A 27 -1.93 9.18 4.69
CA ASP A 27 -0.62 8.55 4.51
C ASP A 27 -0.12 7.99 5.86
N CYS A 28 0.84 7.09 5.78
CA CYS A 28 1.29 6.25 6.89
C CYS A 28 2.63 6.73 7.46
N ASP A 29 3.72 6.42 6.77
CA ASP A 29 5.09 6.68 7.20
C ASP A 29 5.37 8.20 7.26
N GLY A 30 5.70 8.71 8.44
CA GLY A 30 5.96 10.15 8.66
C GLY A 30 4.72 10.98 8.98
N VAL A 31 3.52 10.41 8.86
CA VAL A 31 2.24 11.07 9.15
C VAL A 31 1.60 10.56 10.44
N ILE A 32 1.30 9.26 10.51
CA ILE A 32 0.66 8.65 11.69
C ILE A 32 1.64 7.87 12.56
N TRP A 33 2.81 7.52 12.04
CA TRP A 33 3.91 6.95 12.82
C TRP A 33 5.29 7.36 12.26
N ARG A 34 6.33 7.12 13.06
CA ARG A 34 7.74 7.19 12.65
C ARG A 34 8.43 5.90 13.10
N GLY A 35 8.77 5.04 12.14
CA GLY A 35 9.23 3.68 12.44
C GLY A 35 8.15 2.91 13.19
N ASP A 36 8.49 2.49 14.41
CA ASP A 36 7.60 1.71 15.30
C ASP A 36 6.94 2.55 16.40
N GLN A 37 6.96 3.88 16.27
CA GLN A 37 6.36 4.79 17.23
C GLN A 37 5.22 5.59 16.59
N ALA A 38 4.03 5.56 17.19
CA ALA A 38 2.91 6.38 16.76
C ALA A 38 3.26 7.87 16.93
N VAL A 39 2.81 8.71 16.00
CA VAL A 39 2.87 10.16 16.21
C VAL A 39 1.92 10.50 17.37
N PRO A 40 2.37 11.28 18.38
CA PRO A 40 1.53 11.62 19.53
C PRO A 40 0.18 12.23 19.11
N GLY A 41 -0.91 11.67 19.62
CA GLY A 41 -2.27 12.12 19.29
C GLY A 41 -2.86 11.50 18.02
N ALA A 42 -2.08 10.82 17.16
CA ALA A 42 -2.56 10.34 15.87
C ALA A 42 -3.67 9.28 16.02
N ALA A 43 -3.45 8.28 16.87
CA ALA A 43 -4.45 7.24 17.13
C ALA A 43 -5.74 7.83 17.72
N GLN A 44 -5.61 8.76 18.66
CA GLN A 44 -6.76 9.45 19.27
C GLN A 44 -7.58 10.22 18.23
N VAL A 45 -6.92 11.01 17.38
CA VAL A 45 -7.60 11.79 16.33
C VAL A 45 -8.29 10.88 15.32
N ILE A 46 -7.61 9.83 14.85
CA ILE A 46 -8.18 8.91 13.88
C ILE A 46 -9.38 8.17 14.44
N ASN A 47 -9.27 7.64 15.67
CA ASN A 47 -10.38 6.95 16.33
C ASN A 47 -11.57 7.92 16.52
N LEU A 48 -11.33 9.16 16.93
CA LEU A 48 -12.36 10.19 17.06
C LEU A 48 -13.05 10.54 15.72
N LEU A 49 -12.31 10.58 14.62
CA LEU A 49 -12.91 10.77 13.29
C LEU A 49 -13.88 9.64 12.95
N LYS A 50 -13.48 8.39 13.22
CA LYS A 50 -14.33 7.22 13.01
C LYS A 50 -15.57 7.24 13.91
N GLU A 51 -15.42 7.58 15.19
CA GLU A 51 -16.53 7.75 16.14
C GLU A 51 -17.53 8.83 15.68
N LYS A 52 -17.03 9.89 15.03
CA LYS A 52 -17.85 10.95 14.43
C LYS A 52 -18.44 10.57 13.07
N GLY A 53 -18.37 9.30 12.67
CA GLY A 53 -18.97 8.77 11.46
C GLY A 53 -18.18 9.04 10.17
N LYS A 54 -16.95 9.54 10.26
CA LYS A 54 -16.09 9.68 9.08
C LYS A 54 -15.56 8.32 8.64
N LYS A 55 -15.49 8.09 7.33
CA LYS A 55 -14.78 6.95 6.77
C LYS A 55 -13.28 7.26 6.75
N VAL A 56 -12.47 6.37 7.29
CA VAL A 56 -11.01 6.55 7.34
C VAL A 56 -10.34 5.46 6.53
N PHE A 57 -9.40 5.86 5.69
CA PHE A 57 -8.59 4.95 4.89
C PHE A 57 -7.11 5.28 5.06
N PHE A 58 -6.28 4.25 5.04
CA PHE A 58 -4.83 4.35 5.16
C PHE A 58 -4.21 3.97 3.83
N VAL A 59 -3.52 4.91 3.21
CA VAL A 59 -2.98 4.75 1.86
C VAL A 59 -1.47 4.93 1.93
N THR A 60 -0.71 3.89 1.57
CA THR A 60 0.75 3.93 1.68
C THR A 60 1.41 3.41 0.40
N ASN A 61 2.50 4.08 0.01
CA ASN A 61 3.34 3.63 -1.09
C ASN A 61 4.26 2.45 -0.71
N ASN A 62 4.28 2.07 0.56
CA ASN A 62 5.16 1.04 1.09
C ASN A 62 4.64 -0.37 0.75
N SER A 63 5.49 -1.16 0.08
CA SER A 63 5.19 -2.52 -0.37
C SER A 63 5.79 -3.61 0.52
N SER A 64 6.35 -3.26 1.69
CA SER A 64 7.06 -4.21 2.57
C SER A 64 6.14 -5.09 3.42
N LYS A 65 4.84 -4.77 3.53
CA LYS A 65 3.88 -5.45 4.41
C LYS A 65 2.56 -5.73 3.68
N THR A 66 1.94 -6.84 4.02
CA THR A 66 0.57 -7.14 3.59
C THR A 66 -0.42 -6.26 4.36
N ARG A 67 -1.67 -6.18 3.90
CA ARG A 67 -2.72 -5.44 4.64
C ARG A 67 -2.90 -5.97 6.06
N LYS A 68 -2.88 -7.29 6.23
CA LYS A 68 -2.94 -7.94 7.54
C LYS A 68 -1.79 -7.49 8.45
N MET A 69 -0.56 -7.49 7.94
CA MET A 69 0.61 -7.04 8.73
C MET A 69 0.52 -5.55 9.10
N TYR A 70 -0.07 -4.70 8.24
CA TYR A 70 -0.35 -3.31 8.59
C TYR A 70 -1.41 -3.20 9.68
N VAL A 71 -2.51 -3.95 9.59
CA VAL A 71 -3.54 -4.00 10.64
C VAL A 71 -2.94 -4.39 11.98
N ASP A 72 -2.10 -5.44 12.01
CA ASP A 72 -1.45 -5.91 13.23
C ASP A 72 -0.56 -4.80 13.83
N LYS A 73 0.30 -4.17 13.02
CA LYS A 73 1.14 -3.03 13.45
C LYS A 73 0.30 -1.88 14.01
N MET A 74 -0.72 -1.46 13.27
CA MET A 74 -1.56 -0.33 13.63
C MET A 74 -2.38 -0.60 14.90
N THR A 75 -2.85 -1.82 15.07
CA THR A 75 -3.52 -2.25 16.30
C THR A 75 -2.57 -2.14 17.51
N THR A 76 -1.32 -2.59 17.38
CA THR A 76 -0.29 -2.42 18.43
C THR A 76 -0.03 -0.94 18.76
N LEU A 77 -0.16 -0.06 17.78
CA LEU A 77 0.01 1.39 17.96
C LEU A 77 -1.25 2.12 18.46
N GLY A 78 -2.35 1.40 18.74
CA GLY A 78 -3.58 1.95 19.31
C GLY A 78 -4.60 2.47 18.29
N PHE A 79 -4.39 2.23 16.99
CA PHE A 79 -5.36 2.57 15.96
C PHE A 79 -6.45 1.50 15.89
N ASN A 80 -7.73 1.91 15.93
CA ASN A 80 -8.83 1.01 15.61
C ASN A 80 -8.94 0.91 14.08
N VAL A 81 -8.35 -0.13 13.49
CA VAL A 81 -8.27 -0.32 12.03
C VAL A 81 -8.82 -1.67 11.61
N LYS A 82 -9.42 -1.71 10.41
CA LYS A 82 -9.82 -2.95 9.74
C LYS A 82 -9.04 -3.14 8.45
N GLU A 83 -8.94 -4.38 7.97
CA GLU A 83 -8.15 -4.70 6.79
C GLU A 83 -8.66 -4.01 5.51
N GLU A 84 -9.98 -3.86 5.38
CA GLU A 84 -10.61 -3.14 4.27
C GLU A 84 -10.32 -1.63 4.25
N GLU A 85 -9.74 -1.09 5.32
CA GLU A 85 -9.37 0.33 5.42
C GLU A 85 -7.92 0.57 4.95
N VAL A 86 -7.15 -0.48 4.68
CA VAL A 86 -5.70 -0.38 4.38
C VAL A 86 -5.41 -0.64 2.90
N PHE A 87 -4.76 0.33 2.27
CA PHE A 87 -4.39 0.33 0.85
C PHE A 87 -2.88 0.56 0.71
N GLY A 88 -2.12 -0.53 0.78
CA GLY A 88 -0.68 -0.53 0.45
C GLY A 88 -0.43 -0.84 -1.02
N THR A 89 0.70 -0.36 -1.57
CA THR A 89 1.09 -0.62 -2.98
C THR A 89 1.08 -2.11 -3.33
N ALA A 90 1.48 -3.00 -2.42
CA ALA A 90 1.46 -4.44 -2.64
C ALA A 90 0.06 -4.96 -2.99
N TYR A 91 -0.93 -4.67 -2.13
CA TYR A 91 -2.32 -5.01 -2.34
C TYR A 91 -2.91 -4.34 -3.58
N CYS A 92 -2.71 -3.02 -3.73
CA CYS A 92 -3.23 -2.27 -4.86
C CYS A 92 -2.72 -2.81 -6.19
N SER A 93 -1.44 -3.21 -6.27
CA SER A 93 -0.85 -3.82 -7.47
C SER A 93 -1.46 -5.18 -7.79
N ALA A 94 -1.63 -6.04 -6.78
CA ALA A 94 -2.26 -7.35 -6.95
C ALA A 94 -3.72 -7.21 -7.45
N MET A 95 -4.48 -6.30 -6.82
CA MET A 95 -5.86 -6.02 -7.23
C MET A 95 -5.96 -5.39 -8.61
N TYR A 96 -5.02 -4.53 -8.99
CA TYR A 96 -4.99 -3.94 -10.33
C TYR A 96 -4.78 -5.02 -11.40
N LEU A 97 -3.80 -5.90 -11.21
CA LEU A 97 -3.54 -7.02 -12.12
C LEU A 97 -4.75 -7.96 -12.25
N LYS A 98 -5.45 -8.22 -11.15
CA LYS A 98 -6.64 -9.07 -11.13
C LYS A 98 -7.86 -8.41 -11.79
N THR A 99 -8.19 -7.19 -11.40
CA THR A 99 -9.50 -6.59 -11.71
C THR A 99 -9.47 -5.74 -12.96
N VAL A 100 -8.37 -5.01 -13.20
CA VAL A 100 -8.22 -4.11 -14.34
C VAL A 100 -7.57 -4.85 -15.51
N CYS A 101 -6.40 -5.47 -15.28
CA CYS A 101 -5.70 -6.20 -16.34
C CYS A 101 -6.33 -7.56 -16.64
N LYS A 102 -7.09 -8.13 -15.70
CA LYS A 102 -7.66 -9.49 -15.79
C LYS A 102 -6.59 -10.52 -16.18
N LEU A 103 -5.42 -10.42 -15.56
CA LEU A 103 -4.23 -11.18 -15.89
C LEU A 103 -4.52 -12.69 -15.85
N GLN A 104 -4.16 -13.40 -16.91
CA GLN A 104 -4.15 -14.86 -16.97
C GLN A 104 -2.70 -15.30 -17.22
N GLY A 105 -2.05 -15.80 -16.17
CA GLY A 105 -0.64 -16.19 -16.20
C GLY A 105 0.10 -15.75 -14.94
N LYS A 106 1.42 -15.88 -14.99
CA LYS A 106 2.34 -15.57 -13.89
C LYS A 106 2.79 -14.11 -13.90
N VAL A 107 3.25 -13.67 -12.74
CA VAL A 107 3.95 -12.38 -12.55
C VAL A 107 5.41 -12.64 -12.24
N TYR A 108 6.31 -12.07 -13.03
CA TYR A 108 7.71 -12.00 -12.66
C TYR A 108 7.90 -10.92 -11.58
N LEU A 109 8.31 -11.29 -10.38
CA LEU A 109 8.27 -10.41 -9.20
C LEU A 109 9.67 -10.05 -8.69
N ILE A 110 10.04 -8.78 -8.85
CA ILE A 110 11.18 -8.16 -8.16
C ILE A 110 10.61 -7.32 -7.02
N GLY A 111 10.40 -7.91 -5.85
CA GLY A 111 9.69 -7.23 -4.78
C GLY A 111 9.94 -7.78 -3.38
N SER A 112 8.96 -7.62 -2.52
CA SER A 112 8.97 -8.15 -1.15
C SER A 112 8.15 -9.44 -1.04
N ASN A 113 8.36 -10.20 0.03
CA ASN A 113 7.51 -11.34 0.36
C ASN A 113 6.04 -10.94 0.58
N ALA A 114 5.79 -9.69 1.02
CA ALA A 114 4.43 -9.19 1.16
C ALA A 114 3.74 -9.03 -0.21
N MET A 115 4.46 -8.56 -1.23
CA MET A 115 3.89 -8.50 -2.59
C MET A 115 3.56 -9.88 -3.13
N GLN A 116 4.43 -10.87 -2.89
CA GLN A 116 4.15 -12.26 -3.23
C GLN A 116 2.85 -12.73 -2.57
N GLN A 117 2.70 -12.53 -1.26
CA GLN A 117 1.51 -12.95 -0.52
C GLN A 117 0.23 -12.26 -1.01
N GLU A 118 0.28 -10.95 -1.33
CA GLU A 118 -0.88 -10.22 -1.86
C GLU A 118 -1.28 -10.71 -3.26
N LEU A 119 -0.31 -11.08 -4.12
CA LEU A 119 -0.58 -11.71 -5.42
C LEU A 119 -1.23 -13.08 -5.27
N GLU A 120 -0.66 -13.93 -4.41
CA GLU A 120 -1.16 -15.27 -4.13
C GLU A 120 -2.58 -15.22 -3.53
N ALA A 121 -2.84 -14.29 -2.61
CA ALA A 121 -4.15 -14.08 -1.99
C ALA A 121 -5.24 -13.75 -3.00
N VAL A 122 -4.89 -13.19 -4.16
CA VAL A 122 -5.85 -12.89 -5.22
C VAL A 122 -5.87 -13.94 -6.34
N GLY A 123 -5.07 -15.00 -6.23
CA GLY A 123 -4.99 -16.12 -7.16
C GLY A 123 -4.01 -15.92 -8.32
N ILE A 124 -3.06 -14.99 -8.18
CA ILE A 124 -2.01 -14.74 -9.18
C ILE A 124 -0.73 -15.42 -8.72
N GLN A 125 -0.11 -16.23 -9.58
CA GLN A 125 1.13 -16.93 -9.27
C GLN A 125 2.36 -16.05 -9.58
N PRO A 126 3.20 -15.71 -8.59
CA PRO A 126 4.48 -15.07 -8.84
C PRO A 126 5.58 -16.10 -9.16
N THR A 127 6.64 -15.66 -9.85
CA THR A 127 7.83 -16.50 -10.14
C THR A 127 8.75 -16.71 -8.93
N GLY A 128 8.50 -16.00 -7.83
CA GLY A 128 9.39 -15.90 -6.66
C GLY A 128 9.85 -14.47 -6.44
N VAL A 129 10.53 -14.21 -5.31
CA VAL A 129 10.99 -12.86 -4.95
C VAL A 129 12.45 -12.67 -5.35
N GLY A 130 12.70 -11.66 -6.18
CA GLY A 130 14.04 -11.19 -6.51
C GLY A 130 14.40 -11.42 -7.98
N PRO A 131 15.59 -10.97 -8.41
CA PRO A 131 16.04 -11.22 -9.76
C PRO A 131 16.44 -12.68 -9.93
N ASP A 132 16.27 -13.20 -11.14
CA ASP A 132 16.89 -14.46 -11.54
C ASP A 132 18.42 -14.38 -11.37
N HIS A 133 19.01 -15.45 -10.84
CA HIS A 133 20.46 -15.57 -10.72
C HIS A 133 21.07 -15.98 -12.05
N ILE A 134 21.29 -15.01 -12.94
CA ILE A 134 21.89 -15.24 -14.25
C ILE A 134 23.41 -15.02 -14.17
N SER A 135 24.20 -16.00 -14.62
CA SER A 135 25.66 -15.92 -14.73
C SER A 135 26.09 -15.66 -16.19
N GLY A 136 27.35 -15.26 -16.41
CA GLY A 136 27.89 -15.03 -17.75
C GLY A 136 27.93 -13.56 -18.18
N LYS A 137 28.00 -13.34 -19.49
CA LYS A 137 28.10 -12.01 -20.15
C LYS A 137 26.75 -11.61 -20.74
N GLN A 138 26.64 -10.36 -21.17
CA GLN A 138 25.41 -9.81 -21.75
C GLN A 138 24.84 -10.64 -22.93
N ALA A 139 25.70 -11.28 -23.73
CA ALA A 139 25.27 -12.18 -24.81
C ALA A 139 24.57 -13.44 -24.28
N ASP A 140 24.94 -13.93 -23.09
CA ASP A 140 24.29 -15.08 -22.45
C ASP A 140 22.89 -14.68 -21.92
N TRP A 141 22.75 -13.45 -21.39
CA TRP A 141 21.48 -12.93 -20.88
C TRP A 141 20.42 -12.77 -21.98
N ALA A 142 20.85 -12.38 -23.19
CA ALA A 142 19.96 -12.23 -24.33
C ALA A 142 19.35 -13.56 -24.82
N ASN A 143 19.95 -14.69 -24.44
CA ASN A 143 19.53 -16.03 -24.86
C ASN A 143 18.85 -16.83 -23.74
N VAL A 144 18.55 -16.20 -22.59
CA VAL A 144 17.85 -16.87 -21.49
C VAL A 144 16.44 -17.25 -21.94
N PRO A 145 16.04 -18.53 -21.79
CA PRO A 145 14.69 -18.95 -22.13
C PRO A 145 13.68 -18.24 -21.23
N LEU A 146 12.71 -17.58 -21.85
CA LEU A 146 11.63 -16.89 -21.13
C LEU A 146 10.52 -17.89 -20.76
N ASP A 147 9.97 -17.77 -19.55
CA ASP A 147 8.76 -18.49 -19.17
C ASP A 147 7.56 -17.90 -19.93
N PRO A 148 6.93 -18.65 -20.86
CA PRO A 148 5.82 -18.14 -21.67
C PRO A 148 4.56 -17.87 -20.84
N GLU A 149 4.47 -18.39 -19.62
CA GLU A 149 3.35 -18.13 -18.71
C GLU A 149 3.48 -16.78 -18.00
N VAL A 150 4.67 -16.16 -17.97
CA VAL A 150 4.84 -14.81 -17.40
C VAL A 150 4.21 -13.78 -18.32
N LYS A 151 3.21 -13.05 -17.81
CA LYS A 151 2.45 -12.03 -18.56
C LYS A 151 2.57 -10.62 -18.00
N ALA A 152 3.24 -10.45 -16.86
CA ALA A 152 3.51 -9.14 -16.26
C ALA A 152 4.79 -9.18 -15.42
N CYS A 153 5.45 -8.02 -15.29
CA CYS A 153 6.57 -7.82 -14.37
C CYS A 153 6.15 -6.85 -13.26
N GLY A 154 6.30 -7.26 -12.00
CA GLY A 154 6.00 -6.46 -10.82
C GLY A 154 7.28 -6.02 -10.10
N GLY A 155 7.40 -4.72 -9.82
CA GLY A 155 8.51 -4.13 -9.09
C GLY A 155 8.05 -3.51 -7.77
N GLY A 156 8.80 -3.72 -6.69
CA GLY A 156 8.56 -3.06 -5.41
C GLY A 156 9.83 -2.92 -4.59
N PHE A 157 9.88 -1.87 -3.76
CA PHE A 157 11.03 -1.57 -2.92
C PHE A 157 10.90 -2.26 -1.55
N ARG A 158 12.04 -2.55 -0.92
CA ARG A 158 12.13 -2.97 0.48
C ARG A 158 12.24 -1.76 1.40
#